data_AF-A0A6B2G5T6-F1
#
_entry.id   AF-A0A6B2G5T6-F1
#
_cell.length_a   1.000
_cell.length_b   1.000
_cell.length_c   1.000
_cell.angle_alpha   90.00
_cell.angle_beta   90.00
_cell.angle_gamma   90.00
#
_symmetry.space_group_name_H-M   'P 1'
#
loop_
_entity.id
_entity.type
_entity.pdbx_description
1 polymer ?
#
loop_
_entity_poly.entity_id
_entity_poly.type
_entity_poly.pdbx_seq_one_letter_code
_entity_poly.pdbx_strand_id
1 'polypeptide(L)'
;MFMPFYPARLIENEKSAATIFLINQITFCIEFLKNCLMWMNLIILHKLQLLTIDLVINRFIILGLTQIPDVFISIQFCSKILEIVPHHWFTQVKSNESRSLPTFLGLVERILDNLKENSCNQSSSDILKITYYFISIFQ
;
A
#
# COMPACT_ATOMS: atom_id res chain seq x y z
N MET A 1 15.71 0.00 -5.57
CA MET A 1 15.13 0.43 -4.28
C MET A 1 15.53 -0.56 -3.20
N PHE A 2 15.70 -0.10 -1.97
CA PHE A 2 16.01 -0.93 -0.82
C PHE A 2 15.04 -0.58 0.30
N MET A 3 14.27 -1.56 0.77
CA MET A 3 13.43 -1.40 1.94
C MET A 3 14.07 -2.18 3.09
N PRO A 4 14.58 -1.52 4.13
CA PRO A 4 15.15 -2.20 5.29
C PRO A 4 14.06 -2.96 6.06
N PHE A 5 14.47 -4.02 6.73
CA PHE A 5 13.66 -4.69 7.75
C PHE A 5 14.20 -4.31 9.13
N TYR A 6 13.45 -3.50 9.87
CA TYR A 6 13.84 -3.01 11.18
C TYR A 6 13.33 -3.91 12.30
N PRO A 7 14.15 -4.19 13.33
CA PRO A 7 13.67 -4.75 14.58
C PRO A 7 12.63 -3.82 15.23
N ALA A 8 11.56 -4.38 15.82
CA ALA A 8 10.46 -3.63 16.43
C ALA A 8 10.94 -2.51 17.37
N ARG A 9 11.94 -2.80 18.22
CA ARG A 9 12.53 -1.84 19.16
C ARG A 9 13.05 -0.53 18.54
N LEU A 10 13.48 -0.58 17.28
CA LEU A 10 13.98 0.61 16.58
C LEU A 10 12.87 1.46 15.98
N ILE A 11 11.70 0.87 15.71
CA ILE A 11 10.58 1.53 15.03
C ILE A 11 9.42 1.86 15.98
N GLU A 12 9.39 1.29 17.19
CA GLU A 12 8.42 1.56 18.25
C GLU A 12 8.26 3.07 18.55
N ASN A 13 9.35 3.83 18.46
CA ASN A 13 9.29 5.29 18.57
C ASN A 13 9.08 5.90 17.17
N GLU A 14 7.92 6.50 16.95
CA GLU A 14 7.57 7.20 15.70
C GLU A 14 8.58 8.28 15.29
N LYS A 15 9.24 8.91 16.26
CA LYS A 15 10.24 9.97 16.04
C LYS A 15 11.67 9.42 15.89
N SER A 16 11.84 8.11 15.88
CA SER A 16 13.16 7.50 15.65
C SER A 16 13.64 7.77 14.23
N ALA A 17 14.97 7.81 14.05
CA ALA A 17 15.57 7.92 12.73
C ALA A 17 15.18 6.73 11.82
N ALA A 18 15.00 5.54 12.39
CA ALA A 18 14.59 4.35 11.65
C ALA A 18 13.16 4.47 11.12
N THR A 19 12.21 4.92 11.94
CA THR A 19 10.81 5.13 11.52
C THR A 19 10.71 6.23 10.48
N ILE A 20 11.40 7.37 10.69
CA ILE A 20 11.43 8.46 9.71
C ILE A 20 12.01 7.98 8.38
N PHE A 21 13.12 7.21 8.42
CA PHE A 21 13.70 6.65 7.21
C PHE A 21 12.73 5.69 6.50
N LEU A 22 12.07 4.80 7.24
CA LEU A 22 11.08 3.87 6.70
C LEU A 22 9.93 4.61 5.99
N ILE A 23 9.35 5.62 6.63
CA ILE A 23 8.28 6.47 6.08
C ILE A 23 8.76 7.16 4.79
N ASN A 24 9.99 7.69 4.79
CA ASN A 24 10.59 8.32 3.63
C ASN A 24 10.81 7.33 2.48
N GLN A 25 11.26 6.10 2.78
CA GLN A 25 11.44 5.06 1.76
C GLN A 25 10.10 4.64 1.13
N ILE A 26 9.04 4.50 1.93
CA ILE A 26 7.70 4.18 1.41
C ILE A 26 7.19 5.33 0.54
N THR A 27 7.37 6.56 0.99
CA THR A 27 7.01 7.76 0.22
C THR A 27 7.73 7.77 -1.12
N PHE A 28 9.03 7.51 -1.14
CA PHE A 28 9.81 7.38 -2.38
C PHE A 28 9.28 6.27 -3.29
N CYS A 29 8.92 5.10 -2.73
CA CYS A 29 8.34 4.00 -3.50
C CYS A 29 7.01 4.40 -4.15
N ILE A 30 6.17 5.18 -3.46
CA ILE A 30 4.89 5.65 -3.99
C ILE A 30 5.11 6.67 -5.13
N GLU A 31 6.03 7.61 -4.96
CA GLU A 31 6.37 8.56 -6.04
C GLU A 31 7.00 7.86 -7.24
N PHE A 32 7.85 6.85 -7.01
CA PHE A 32 8.39 6.02 -8.07
C PHE A 32 7.29 5.21 -8.79
N LEU A 33 6.34 4.64 -8.04
CA LEU A 33 5.19 3.94 -8.60
C LEU A 33 4.39 4.86 -9.52
N LYS A 34 4.11 6.10 -9.09
CA LYS A 34 3.44 7.11 -9.90
C LYS A 34 4.19 7.38 -11.19
N ASN A 35 5.51 7.52 -11.13
CA ASN A 35 6.35 7.71 -12.32
C ASN A 35 6.32 6.50 -13.26
N CYS A 36 6.36 5.27 -12.74
CA CYS A 36 6.20 4.06 -13.56
C CYS A 36 4.85 4.03 -14.26
N LEU A 37 3.77 4.43 -13.57
CA LEU A 37 2.42 4.43 -14.14
C LEU A 37 2.24 5.48 -15.24
N MET A 38 3.07 6.52 -15.30
CA MET A 38 3.12 7.42 -16.46
C MET A 38 3.60 6.72 -17.74
N TRP A 39 4.22 5.54 -17.65
CA TRP A 39 4.62 4.73 -18.81
C TRP A 39 3.49 3.85 -19.35
N MET A 40 2.29 3.97 -18.81
CA MET A 40 1.11 3.31 -19.36
C MET A 40 0.91 3.74 -20.82
N ASN A 41 0.64 2.77 -21.69
CA ASN A 41 0.60 2.91 -23.16
C ASN A 41 1.93 3.22 -23.85
N LEU A 42 3.04 3.43 -23.11
CA LEU A 42 4.40 3.51 -23.69
C LEU A 42 5.09 2.15 -23.71
N ILE A 43 4.75 1.27 -22.77
CA ILE A 43 5.27 -0.09 -22.68
C ILE A 43 4.13 -1.12 -22.59
N ILE A 44 4.47 -2.39 -22.84
CA ILE A 44 3.54 -3.52 -22.74
C ILE A 44 2.94 -3.56 -21.34
N LEU A 45 1.61 -3.55 -21.24
CA LEU A 45 0.87 -3.50 -19.97
C LEU A 45 1.31 -4.58 -18.98
N HIS A 46 1.44 -5.83 -19.42
CA HIS A 46 1.90 -6.93 -18.57
C HIS A 46 3.30 -6.67 -17.99
N LYS A 47 4.23 -6.09 -18.76
CA LYS A 47 5.58 -5.75 -18.25
C LYS A 47 5.53 -4.60 -17.25
N LEU A 48 4.65 -3.62 -17.48
CA LEU A 48 4.42 -2.54 -16.53
C LEU A 48 3.81 -3.06 -15.22
N GLN A 49 2.84 -3.97 -15.30
CA GLN A 49 2.23 -4.63 -14.14
C GLN A 49 3.25 -5.45 -13.36
N LEU A 50 4.09 -6.25 -14.01
CA LEU A 50 5.19 -6.98 -13.36
C LEU A 50 6.15 -6.01 -12.62
N LEU A 51 6.53 -4.91 -13.27
CA LEU A 51 7.41 -3.91 -12.66
C LEU A 51 6.76 -3.22 -11.45
N THR A 52 5.53 -2.74 -11.60
CA THR A 52 4.86 -1.94 -10.59
C THR A 52 4.31 -2.79 -9.46
N ILE A 53 3.56 -3.85 -9.78
CA ILE A 53 2.88 -4.67 -8.79
C ILE A 53 3.88 -5.59 -8.09
N ASP A 54 4.62 -6.42 -8.82
CA ASP A 54 5.47 -7.44 -8.18
C ASP A 54 6.70 -6.83 -7.50
N LEU A 55 7.33 -5.84 -8.13
CA LEU A 55 8.55 -5.25 -7.60
C LEU A 55 8.28 -4.06 -6.68
N VAL A 56 7.42 -3.11 -7.05
CA VAL A 56 7.21 -1.91 -6.21
C VAL A 56 6.22 -2.18 -5.08
N ILE A 57 5.00 -2.60 -5.41
CA ILE A 57 3.93 -2.76 -4.42
C ILE A 57 4.25 -3.93 -3.50
N ASN A 58 4.42 -5.13 -4.04
CA ASN A 58 4.51 -6.34 -3.22
C ASN A 58 5.81 -6.49 -2.45
N ARG A 59 6.92 -6.03 -3.02
CA ARG A 59 8.23 -6.23 -2.40
C ARG A 59 8.68 -5.08 -1.52
N PHE A 60 8.43 -3.84 -1.92
CA PHE A 60 8.91 -2.67 -1.17
C PHE A 60 7.80 -2.05 -0.32
N ILE A 61 6.66 -1.73 -0.92
CA ILE A 61 5.58 -1.01 -0.22
C ILE A 61 4.94 -1.88 0.86
N ILE A 62 4.51 -3.11 0.53
CA ILE A 62 3.91 -4.04 1.51
C ILE A 62 4.89 -4.27 2.67
N LEU A 63 6.15 -4.56 2.37
CA LEU A 63 7.18 -4.78 3.40
C LEU A 63 7.34 -3.57 4.32
N GLY A 64 7.31 -2.36 3.76
CA GLY A 64 7.36 -1.13 4.55
C GLY A 64 6.12 -0.94 5.42
N LEU A 65 4.91 -1.11 4.86
CA LEU A 65 3.65 -0.97 5.57
C LEU A 65 3.51 -1.96 6.73
N THR A 66 4.03 -3.19 6.59
CA THR A 66 4.00 -4.17 7.70
C THR A 66 4.85 -3.77 8.91
N GLN A 67 5.75 -2.81 8.75
CA GLN A 67 6.68 -2.37 9.79
C GLN A 67 6.28 -1.03 10.41
N ILE A 68 5.31 -0.30 9.85
CA ILE A 68 4.88 0.97 10.46
C ILE A 68 4.02 0.64 11.68
N PRO A 69 4.36 1.15 12.88
CA PRO A 69 3.53 0.95 14.08
C PRO A 69 2.25 1.79 14.04
N ASP A 70 2.31 2.99 13.46
CA ASP A 70 1.16 3.87 13.34
C ASP A 70 0.23 3.41 12.20
N VAL A 71 -0.93 2.92 12.61
CA VAL A 71 -1.95 2.42 11.71
C VAL A 71 -2.53 3.55 10.84
N PHE A 72 -2.62 4.79 11.34
CA PHE A 72 -3.13 5.93 10.58
C PHE A 72 -2.18 6.32 9.43
N ILE A 73 -0.88 6.34 9.67
CA ILE A 73 0.11 6.57 8.60
C ILE A 73 -0.01 5.48 7.53
N SER A 74 -0.21 4.23 7.96
CA SER A 74 -0.38 3.11 7.04
C SER A 74 -1.63 3.25 6.16
N ILE A 75 -2.77 3.66 6.72
CA ILE A 75 -4.01 4.00 5.97
C ILE A 75 -3.73 5.07 4.93
N GLN A 76 -3.06 6.16 5.32
CA GLN A 76 -2.81 7.28 4.42
C GLN A 76 -1.98 6.84 3.20
N PHE A 77 -0.97 6.00 3.41
CA PHE A 77 -0.22 5.42 2.31
C PHE A 77 -1.06 4.48 1.45
N CYS A 78 -1.87 3.61 2.06
CA CYS A 78 -2.80 2.76 1.33
C CYS A 78 -3.76 3.59 0.46
N SER A 79 -4.37 4.64 1.00
CA SER A 79 -5.26 5.55 0.26
C SER A 79 -4.55 6.16 -0.95
N LYS A 80 -3.33 6.66 -0.79
CA LYS A 80 -2.54 7.21 -1.90
C LYS A 80 -2.28 6.18 -3.01
N ILE A 81 -1.97 4.93 -2.64
CA ILE A 81 -1.72 3.87 -3.61
C ILE A 81 -3.00 3.55 -4.40
N LEU A 82 -4.14 3.48 -3.70
CA LEU A 82 -5.45 3.23 -4.32
C LEU A 82 -5.89 4.35 -5.26
N GLU A 83 -5.50 5.60 -5.00
CA GLU A 83 -5.74 6.74 -5.88
C GLU A 83 -4.85 6.74 -7.14
N ILE A 84 -3.62 6.21 -7.04
CA ILE A 84 -2.64 6.24 -8.13
C ILE A 84 -2.78 5.02 -9.06
N VAL A 85 -3.08 3.84 -8.51
CA VAL A 85 -3.15 2.58 -9.28
C VAL A 85 -4.51 2.46 -9.98
N PRO A 86 -4.56 2.09 -11.27
CA PRO A 86 -5.83 1.97 -11.99
C PRO A 86 -6.79 0.94 -11.36
N HIS A 87 -8.05 1.32 -11.13
CA HIS A 87 -9.05 0.47 -10.47
C HIS A 87 -9.23 -0.89 -11.14
N HIS A 88 -9.18 -0.95 -12.48
CA HIS A 88 -9.34 -2.21 -13.22
C HIS A 88 -8.20 -3.22 -12.97
N TRP A 89 -7.05 -2.79 -12.43
CA TRP A 89 -6.00 -3.74 -12.04
C TRP A 89 -6.40 -4.52 -10.77
N PHE A 90 -7.24 -3.94 -9.92
CA PHE A 90 -7.78 -4.59 -8.72
C PHE A 90 -8.91 -5.58 -9.01
N THR A 91 -9.58 -5.46 -10.15
CA THR A 91 -10.69 -6.37 -10.54
C THR A 91 -10.23 -7.56 -11.39
N GLN A 92 -9.03 -7.51 -11.98
CA GLN A 92 -8.43 -8.58 -12.78
C GLN A 92 -7.95 -9.80 -11.96
N VAL A 93 -8.26 -9.87 -10.67
CA VAL A 93 -7.88 -10.95 -9.74
C VAL A 93 -8.39 -12.35 -10.16
N LYS A 94 -9.36 -12.43 -11.09
CA LYS A 94 -9.98 -13.68 -11.55
C LYS A 94 -9.29 -14.36 -12.74
N SER A 95 -8.39 -13.69 -13.48
CA SER A 95 -7.59 -14.34 -14.52
C SER A 95 -6.23 -14.74 -13.96
N ASN A 96 -5.81 -15.97 -14.24
CA ASN A 96 -4.60 -16.62 -13.68
C ASN A 96 -3.25 -15.91 -13.97
N GLU A 97 -3.25 -14.70 -14.53
CA GLU A 97 -2.07 -14.06 -15.13
C GLU A 97 -1.44 -12.95 -14.27
N SER A 98 -2.05 -12.52 -13.17
CA SER A 98 -1.41 -11.57 -12.24
C SER A 98 -1.86 -11.77 -10.79
N ARG A 99 -1.19 -12.69 -10.09
CA ARG A 99 -1.47 -13.13 -8.72
C ARG A 99 -1.08 -12.13 -7.61
N SER A 100 -0.87 -10.86 -7.93
CA SER A 100 0.00 -10.02 -7.09
C SER A 100 -0.69 -8.86 -6.38
N LEU A 101 -1.86 -8.38 -6.83
CA LEU A 101 -2.66 -7.42 -6.04
C LEU A 101 -3.39 -7.97 -4.79
N PRO A 102 -3.75 -9.28 -4.68
CA PRO A 102 -4.45 -9.81 -3.51
C PRO A 102 -3.69 -9.63 -2.20
N THR A 103 -2.35 -9.69 -2.23
CA THR A 103 -1.52 -9.53 -1.04
C THR A 103 -1.60 -8.11 -0.48
N PHE A 104 -1.62 -7.10 -1.35
CA PHE A 104 -1.80 -5.72 -0.93
C PHE A 104 -3.20 -5.52 -0.34
N LEU A 105 -4.25 -5.99 -1.02
CA LEU A 105 -5.63 -5.88 -0.54
C LEU A 105 -5.81 -6.54 0.84
N GLY A 106 -5.29 -7.76 1.03
CA GLY A 106 -5.35 -8.44 2.32
C GLY A 106 -4.56 -7.73 3.43
N LEU A 107 -3.47 -7.04 3.10
CA LEU A 107 -2.77 -6.18 4.06
C LEU A 107 -3.62 -4.96 4.43
N VAL A 108 -4.31 -4.34 3.47
CA VAL A 108 -5.20 -3.21 3.76
C VAL A 108 -6.38 -3.67 4.63
N GLU A 109 -6.99 -4.82 4.33
CA GLU A 109 -8.05 -5.42 5.16
C GLU A 109 -7.59 -5.63 6.60
N ARG A 110 -6.40 -6.23 6.79
CA ARG A 110 -5.84 -6.42 8.13
C ARG A 110 -5.59 -5.10 8.86
N ILE A 111 -5.11 -4.07 8.17
CA ILE A 111 -4.94 -2.72 8.73
C ILE A 111 -6.30 -2.16 9.16
N LEU A 112 -7.34 -2.32 8.34
CA LEU A 112 -8.69 -1.87 8.66
C LEU A 112 -9.30 -2.61 9.86
N ASP A 113 -9.09 -3.91 9.97
CA ASP A 113 -9.60 -4.69 11.10
C ASP A 113 -8.86 -4.33 12.39
N ASN A 114 -7.54 -4.18 12.34
CA ASN A 114 -6.76 -3.66 13.46
C ASN A 114 -7.25 -2.26 13.89
N LEU A 115 -7.74 -1.43 12.97
CA LEU A 115 -8.33 -0.15 13.33
C LEU A 115 -9.66 -0.31 14.03
N LYS A 116 -10.60 -1.10 13.47
CA LYS A 116 -11.92 -1.30 14.08
C LYS A 116 -11.81 -1.79 15.53
N GLU A 117 -10.84 -2.64 15.80
CA GLU A 117 -10.56 -3.13 17.16
C GLU A 117 -10.00 -2.03 18.10
N ASN A 118 -9.24 -1.07 17.56
CA ASN A 118 -8.62 0.02 18.32
C ASN A 118 -9.44 1.33 18.34
N SER A 119 -10.36 1.53 17.40
CA SER A 119 -11.11 2.77 17.18
C SER A 119 -12.46 2.75 17.90
N CYS A 120 -12.42 2.72 19.22
CA CYS A 120 -13.50 3.31 20.03
C CYS A 120 -13.39 4.85 20.09
N ASN A 121 -12.29 5.45 19.63
CA ASN A 121 -12.07 6.90 19.71
C ASN A 121 -11.32 7.44 18.48
N GLN A 122 -11.96 8.38 17.77
CA GLN A 122 -11.43 9.29 16.74
C GLN A 122 -11.63 8.90 15.25
N SER A 123 -11.86 9.94 14.45
CA SER A 123 -12.87 10.06 13.41
C SER A 123 -12.37 9.95 11.96
N SER A 124 -13.21 9.34 11.13
CA SER A 124 -12.87 8.46 10.00
C SER A 124 -13.11 9.04 8.59
N SER A 125 -12.47 10.14 8.15
CA SER A 125 -12.60 10.51 6.72
C SER A 125 -11.83 9.55 5.79
N ASP A 126 -10.61 9.18 6.16
CA ASP A 126 -9.76 8.30 5.34
C ASP A 126 -10.17 6.83 5.48
N ILE A 127 -10.66 6.43 6.65
CA ILE A 127 -11.27 5.10 6.86
C ILE A 127 -12.54 4.96 6.03
N LEU A 128 -13.39 5.99 5.94
CA LEU A 128 -14.57 5.97 5.07
C LEU A 128 -14.19 5.88 3.59
N LYS A 129 -13.14 6.59 3.14
CA LYS A 129 -12.64 6.49 1.75
C LYS A 129 -12.16 5.09 1.42
N ILE A 130 -11.34 4.47 2.26
CA ILE A 130 -10.87 3.10 2.02
C ILE A 130 -12.04 2.13 2.10
N THR A 131 -12.94 2.27 3.07
CA THR A 131 -14.11 1.38 3.19
C THR A 131 -15.04 1.50 1.97
N TYR A 132 -15.29 2.72 1.49
CA TYR A 132 -16.09 2.97 0.29
C TYR A 132 -15.40 2.43 -0.97
N TYR A 133 -14.08 2.57 -1.05
CA TYR A 133 -13.27 2.01 -2.13
C TYR A 133 -13.33 0.48 -2.17
N PHE A 134 -13.25 -0.18 -1.00
CA PHE A 134 -13.44 -1.63 -0.89
C PHE A 134 -14.85 -2.06 -1.30
N ILE A 135 -15.89 -1.33 -0.86
CA ILE A 135 -17.27 -1.61 -1.28
C ILE A 135 -17.42 -1.44 -2.81
N SER A 136 -16.80 -0.43 -3.41
CA SER A 136 -16.86 -0.17 -4.86
C SER A 136 -16.08 -1.17 -5.72
N ILE A 137 -15.11 -1.91 -5.17
CA ILE A 137 -14.32 -2.91 -5.92
C ILE A 137 -14.97 -4.30 -5.88
N PHE A 138 -15.71 -4.61 -4.80
CA PHE A 138 -16.25 -5.96 -4.56
C PHE A 138 -17.74 -6.12 -4.89
N GLN A 139 -18.39 -5.09 -5.45
CA GLN A 139 -19.78 -5.13 -5.94
C GLN A 139 -19.82 -5.23 -7.46
#